data_AF-A0A5D2SW35-F1
#
_entry.id   AF-A0A5D2SW35-F1
#
_cell.length_a   1.000
_cell.length_b   1.000
_cell.length_c   1.000
_cell.angle_alpha   90.00
_cell.angle_beta   90.00
_cell.angle_gamma   90.00
#
_symmetry.space_group_name_H-M   'P 1'
#
loop_
_entity.id
_entity.type
_entity.pdbx_description
1 polymer ?
#
loop_
_entity_poly.entity_id
_entity_poly.type
_entity_poly.pdbx_seq_one_letter_code
_entity_poly.pdbx_strand_id
1 'polypeptide(L)'
;MALGLPPLNFKPHCSSTSTFSSSSTNYRPAVILPGLGNNTGDHKKLEFTLQEYGVPTVVAKVSRIDWLRNAAGLVDPNYWKGTLQPRPVLDWYLKRVDDAVQEAEELAQGGKLSVIGHSAGGWLARVYMEEFGLSHISLLLTLGTPHLPPPKGLPGVIDQTRGLLYYVQQHCKKAVYTPELKYVCIAGRYLQGARFVNDSKVAVESMATIDDDQQVSDVAVVKNKTDSTPVSTTFQARFVGQGYKQP
;
A
#
# COMPACT_ATOMS: atom_id res chain seq x y z
N MET A 1 -30.19 -81.50 28.60
CA MET A 1 -29.14 -80.88 29.43
C MET A 1 -28.61 -79.68 28.66
N ALA A 2 -29.07 -78.49 29.03
CA ALA A 2 -28.72 -77.22 28.39
C ALA A 2 -27.38 -76.72 28.94
N LEU A 3 -26.43 -76.40 28.06
CA LEU A 3 -25.21 -75.69 28.41
C LEU A 3 -25.29 -74.29 27.80
N GLY A 4 -25.49 -73.29 28.66
CA GLY A 4 -25.52 -71.88 28.29
C GLY A 4 -24.11 -71.34 28.06
N LEU A 5 -23.92 -70.64 26.95
CA LEU A 5 -22.73 -69.84 26.66
C LEU A 5 -22.92 -68.40 27.19
N PRO A 6 -21.86 -67.70 27.63
CA PRO A 6 -21.96 -66.40 28.28
C PRO A 6 -22.17 -65.24 27.27
N PRO A 7 -22.70 -64.09 27.72
CA PRO A 7 -22.98 -62.95 26.84
C PRO A 7 -21.71 -62.25 26.36
N LEU A 8 -21.65 -61.95 25.07
CA LEU A 8 -20.61 -61.16 24.43
C LEU A 8 -20.75 -59.69 24.84
N ASN A 9 -19.71 -59.16 25.48
CA ASN A 9 -19.65 -57.78 25.96
C ASN A 9 -19.16 -56.86 24.83
N PHE A 10 -20.06 -56.14 24.16
CA PHE A 10 -19.69 -55.15 23.15
C PHE A 10 -19.21 -53.85 23.82
N LYS A 11 -17.90 -53.57 23.74
CA LYS A 11 -17.35 -52.23 24.01
C LYS A 11 -17.49 -51.38 22.73
N PRO A 12 -18.11 -50.19 22.76
CA PRO A 12 -18.05 -49.27 21.64
C PRO A 12 -16.64 -48.68 21.60
N HIS A 13 -15.89 -48.97 20.53
CA HIS A 13 -14.64 -48.29 20.25
C HIS A 13 -14.99 -46.88 19.80
N CYS A 14 -14.68 -45.89 20.63
CA CYS A 14 -14.80 -44.49 20.27
C CYS A 14 -13.98 -44.23 19.01
N SER A 15 -14.65 -43.79 17.95
CA SER A 15 -14.04 -43.35 16.70
C SER A 15 -13.00 -42.28 17.02
N SER A 16 -11.75 -42.56 16.69
CA SER A 16 -10.67 -41.59 16.68
C SER A 16 -11.10 -40.40 15.83
N THR A 17 -11.22 -39.26 16.51
CA THR A 17 -11.35 -37.95 15.89
C THR A 17 -10.25 -37.83 14.85
N SER A 18 -10.66 -37.68 13.59
CA SER A 18 -9.77 -37.34 12.49
C SER A 18 -9.05 -36.05 12.85
N THR A 19 -7.82 -36.19 13.32
CA THR A 19 -6.85 -35.10 13.42
C THR A 19 -6.72 -34.57 12.00
N PHE A 20 -7.28 -33.38 11.77
CA PHE A 20 -6.98 -32.59 10.59
C PHE A 20 -5.47 -32.41 10.56
N SER A 21 -4.79 -33.21 9.74
CA SER A 21 -3.41 -32.99 9.39
C SER A 21 -3.35 -31.60 8.77
N SER A 22 -2.76 -30.65 9.50
CA SER A 22 -2.46 -29.33 8.96
C SER A 22 -1.57 -29.57 7.75
N SER A 23 -2.12 -29.36 6.56
CA SER A 23 -1.28 -29.29 5.36
C SER A 23 -0.26 -28.19 5.64
N SER A 24 1.00 -28.58 5.84
CA SER A 24 2.10 -27.62 5.89
C SER A 24 2.07 -26.86 4.58
N THR A 25 1.58 -25.63 4.59
CA THR A 25 1.54 -24.82 3.38
C THR A 25 2.99 -24.59 2.97
N ASN A 26 3.37 -25.04 1.77
CA ASN A 26 4.73 -24.81 1.25
C ASN A 26 5.01 -23.31 0.99
N TYR A 27 4.00 -22.46 1.11
CA TYR A 27 4.12 -21.03 0.96
C TYR A 27 4.35 -20.33 2.29
N ARG A 28 5.31 -19.41 2.30
CA ARG A 28 5.55 -18.48 3.41
C ARG A 28 4.27 -17.67 3.73
N PRO A 29 3.93 -17.47 5.01
CA PRO A 29 2.82 -16.60 5.38
C PRO A 29 2.98 -15.16 4.86
N ALA A 30 1.87 -14.49 4.63
CA ALA A 30 1.80 -13.11 4.17
C ALA A 30 1.15 -12.19 5.21
N VAL A 31 1.79 -11.05 5.49
CA VAL A 31 1.25 -10.00 6.36
C VAL A 31 0.78 -8.84 5.48
N ILE A 32 -0.52 -8.51 5.54
CA ILE A 32 -1.10 -7.40 4.78
C ILE A 32 -1.11 -6.14 5.65
N LEU A 33 -0.54 -5.05 5.10
CA LEU A 33 -0.44 -3.74 5.73
C LEU A 33 -1.41 -2.76 5.04
N PRO A 34 -2.51 -2.38 5.71
CA PRO A 34 -3.50 -1.46 5.17
C PRO A 34 -2.95 -0.05 4.90
N GLY A 35 -3.48 0.60 3.87
CA GLY A 35 -3.20 2.00 3.55
C GLY A 35 -3.97 3.00 4.41
N LEU A 36 -3.55 4.27 4.35
CA LEU A 36 -4.18 5.38 5.06
C LEU A 36 -5.69 5.44 4.77
N GLY A 37 -6.51 5.46 5.84
CA GLY A 37 -7.97 5.50 5.76
C GLY A 37 -8.66 4.14 5.55
N ASN A 38 -7.90 3.06 5.32
CA ASN A 38 -8.47 1.71 5.24
C ASN A 38 -8.68 1.10 6.62
N ASN A 39 -9.51 0.05 6.68
CA ASN A 39 -9.53 -0.87 7.80
C ASN A 39 -9.12 -2.29 7.37
N THR A 40 -8.97 -3.19 8.34
CA THR A 40 -8.69 -4.62 8.10
C THR A 40 -9.72 -5.26 7.18
N GLY A 41 -11.00 -4.91 7.35
CA GLY A 41 -12.11 -5.44 6.54
C GLY A 41 -12.00 -5.16 5.04
N ASP A 42 -11.35 -4.06 4.65
CA ASP A 42 -11.15 -3.69 3.23
C ASP A 42 -10.28 -4.70 2.47
N HIS A 43 -9.51 -5.53 3.19
CA HIS A 43 -8.56 -6.49 2.62
C HIS A 43 -9.08 -7.93 2.64
N LYS A 44 -10.31 -8.18 3.12
CA LYS A 44 -10.89 -9.53 3.22
C LYS A 44 -10.88 -10.31 1.91
N LYS A 45 -11.16 -9.64 0.79
CA LYS A 45 -11.12 -10.30 -0.53
C LYS A 45 -9.71 -10.79 -0.88
N LEU A 46 -8.70 -9.95 -0.62
CA LEU A 46 -7.30 -10.30 -0.88
C LEU A 46 -6.83 -11.43 0.06
N GLU A 47 -7.17 -11.32 1.35
CA GLU A 47 -6.91 -12.35 2.36
C GLU A 47 -7.53 -13.69 1.95
N PHE A 48 -8.82 -13.71 1.61
CA PHE A 48 -9.52 -14.92 1.18
C PHE A 48 -8.89 -15.53 -0.07
N THR A 49 -8.61 -14.72 -1.10
CA THR A 49 -7.95 -15.21 -2.32
C THR A 49 -6.58 -15.80 -2.02
N LEU A 50 -5.74 -15.17 -1.18
CA LEU A 50 -4.44 -15.72 -0.80
C LEU A 50 -4.58 -17.05 -0.06
N GLN A 51 -5.55 -17.15 0.85
CA GLN A 51 -5.86 -18.39 1.56
C GLN A 51 -6.34 -19.49 0.61
N GLU A 52 -7.17 -19.19 -0.40
CA GLU A 52 -7.57 -20.13 -1.45
C GLU A 52 -6.36 -20.65 -2.25
N TYR A 53 -5.35 -19.81 -2.47
CA TYR A 53 -4.08 -20.22 -3.09
C TYR A 53 -3.10 -20.90 -2.10
N GLY A 54 -3.53 -21.17 -0.87
CA GLY A 54 -2.73 -21.87 0.15
C GLY A 54 -1.65 -21.00 0.80
N VAL A 55 -1.78 -19.66 0.77
CA VAL A 55 -0.88 -18.73 1.46
C VAL A 55 -1.52 -18.32 2.79
N PRO A 56 -0.99 -18.77 3.95
CA PRO A 56 -1.45 -18.29 5.25
C PRO A 56 -1.32 -16.77 5.30
N THR A 57 -2.37 -16.08 5.69
CA THR A 57 -2.42 -14.61 5.58
C THR A 57 -2.93 -14.01 6.87
N VAL A 58 -2.24 -12.96 7.34
CA VAL A 58 -2.63 -12.14 8.49
C VAL A 58 -2.77 -10.71 8.01
N VAL A 59 -3.85 -10.02 8.39
CA VAL A 59 -4.03 -8.59 8.09
C VAL A 59 -3.81 -7.78 9.35
N ALA A 60 -2.97 -6.74 9.26
CA ALA A 60 -2.76 -5.84 10.39
C ALA A 60 -4.11 -5.25 10.86
N LYS A 61 -4.37 -5.36 12.16
CA LYS A 61 -5.63 -4.97 12.79
C LYS A 61 -5.68 -3.44 12.84
N VAL A 62 -6.38 -2.80 11.92
CA VAL A 62 -6.50 -1.35 11.78
C VAL A 62 -7.97 -0.99 11.57
N SER A 63 -8.45 0.02 12.27
CA SER A 63 -9.78 0.59 12.11
C SER A 63 -9.69 1.97 11.47
N ARG A 64 -10.78 2.43 10.85
CA ARG A 64 -10.84 3.78 10.27
C ARG A 64 -10.64 4.88 11.32
N ILE A 65 -11.17 4.64 12.51
CA ILE A 65 -11.04 5.53 13.67
C ILE A 65 -9.57 5.59 14.12
N ASP A 66 -8.78 4.54 13.91
CA ASP A 66 -7.37 4.59 14.26
C ASP A 66 -6.61 5.69 13.52
N TRP A 67 -6.98 5.97 12.27
CA TRP A 67 -6.39 7.06 11.49
C TRP A 67 -6.74 8.45 12.00
N LEU A 68 -7.76 8.63 12.83
CA LEU A 68 -8.01 9.90 13.50
C LEU A 68 -6.87 10.26 14.47
N ARG A 69 -6.09 9.29 14.92
CA ARG A 69 -4.86 9.55 15.69
C ARG A 69 -3.81 10.30 14.86
N ASN A 70 -3.83 10.17 13.53
CA ASN A 70 -3.00 11.00 12.66
C ASN A 70 -3.47 12.46 12.63
N ALA A 71 -4.75 12.73 12.96
CA ALA A 71 -5.24 14.09 13.16
C ALA A 71 -4.71 14.71 14.47
N ALA A 72 -4.29 13.90 15.45
CA ALA A 72 -3.50 14.43 16.57
C ALA A 72 -2.14 14.98 16.09
N GLY A 73 -1.68 14.58 14.90
CA GLY A 73 -0.57 15.25 14.22
C GLY A 73 -0.86 16.73 13.90
N LEU A 74 -2.12 17.15 13.75
CA LEU A 74 -2.46 18.56 13.46
C LEU A 74 -2.05 19.53 14.57
N VAL A 75 -1.85 19.05 15.81
CA VAL A 75 -1.33 19.89 16.90
C VAL A 75 0.20 19.96 16.91
N ASP A 76 0.89 19.15 16.11
CA ASP A 76 2.34 19.17 15.95
C ASP A 76 2.75 20.26 14.94
N PRO A 77 3.60 21.25 15.32
CA PRO A 77 4.14 22.22 14.38
C PRO A 77 4.85 21.59 13.18
N ASN A 78 5.44 20.40 13.34
CA ASN A 78 6.09 19.66 12.26
C ASN A 78 5.10 19.17 11.20
N TYR A 79 3.83 18.97 11.56
CA TYR A 79 2.78 18.65 10.60
C TYR A 79 2.59 19.78 9.61
N TRP A 80 2.51 21.02 10.11
CA TRP A 80 2.33 22.20 9.28
C TRP A 80 3.60 22.56 8.51
N LYS A 81 4.78 22.27 9.07
CA LYS A 81 6.07 22.42 8.39
C LYS A 81 6.35 21.33 7.35
N GLY A 82 5.58 20.25 7.34
CA GLY A 82 5.83 19.11 6.45
C GLY A 82 7.13 18.37 6.78
N THR A 83 7.46 18.27 8.07
CA THR A 83 8.67 17.63 8.61
C THR A 83 8.33 16.55 9.64
N LEU A 84 7.17 15.91 9.51
CA LEU A 84 6.78 14.82 10.42
C LEU A 84 7.77 13.67 10.36
N GLN A 85 8.03 13.10 11.52
CA GLN A 85 8.73 11.84 11.69
C GLN A 85 7.73 10.72 11.99
N PRO A 86 8.03 9.45 11.64
CA PRO A 86 7.14 8.35 11.93
C PRO A 86 6.84 8.19 13.40
N ARG A 87 7.84 8.35 14.27
CA ARG A 87 7.64 8.34 15.72
C ARG A 87 7.45 9.76 16.27
N PRO A 88 6.55 9.97 17.23
CA PRO A 88 5.60 8.99 17.80
C PRO A 88 4.28 8.87 17.01
N VAL A 89 4.11 9.63 15.92
CA VAL A 89 2.84 9.81 15.18
C VAL A 89 2.21 8.49 14.74
N LEU A 90 3.03 7.52 14.34
CA LEU A 90 2.64 6.24 13.75
C LEU A 90 2.95 5.04 14.67
N ASP A 91 3.34 5.26 15.93
CA ASP A 91 3.64 4.18 16.88
C ASP A 91 2.45 3.21 17.01
N TRP A 92 1.23 3.74 17.00
CA TRP A 92 0.02 2.93 17.04
C TRP A 92 -0.08 1.99 15.84
N TYR A 93 0.33 2.43 14.65
CA TYR A 93 0.27 1.63 13.43
C TYR A 93 1.39 0.59 13.44
N LEU A 94 2.62 1.01 13.77
CA LEU A 94 3.77 0.12 13.88
C LEU A 94 3.52 -1.00 14.88
N LYS A 95 2.83 -0.72 16.01
CA LYS A 95 2.39 -1.76 16.94
C LYS A 95 1.43 -2.76 16.28
N ARG A 96 0.45 -2.31 15.49
CA ARG A 96 -0.51 -3.22 14.81
C ARG A 96 0.16 -4.06 13.72
N VAL A 97 1.21 -3.53 13.09
CA VAL A 97 2.07 -4.29 12.18
C VAL A 97 2.84 -5.34 12.96
N ASP A 98 3.46 -4.96 14.07
CA ASP A 98 4.21 -5.88 14.93
C ASP A 98 3.35 -7.04 15.45
N ASP A 99 2.16 -6.73 15.97
CA ASP A 99 1.19 -7.72 16.42
C ASP A 99 0.83 -8.72 15.28
N ALA A 100 0.74 -8.25 14.04
CA ALA A 100 0.41 -9.09 12.87
C ALA A 100 1.60 -9.87 12.32
N VAL A 101 2.81 -9.32 12.45
CA VAL A 101 4.06 -10.03 12.12
C VAL A 101 4.26 -11.19 13.09
N GLN A 102 4.09 -10.97 14.40
CA GLN A 102 4.19 -12.03 15.40
C GLN A 102 3.19 -13.17 15.13
N GLU A 103 1.93 -12.84 14.83
CA GLU A 103 0.90 -13.83 14.45
C GLU A 103 1.32 -14.62 13.18
N ALA A 104 1.95 -13.97 12.20
CA ALA A 104 2.44 -14.64 11.00
C ALA A 104 3.73 -15.46 11.24
N GLU A 105 4.58 -15.08 12.18
CA GLU A 105 5.76 -15.85 12.58
C GLU A 105 5.36 -17.19 13.22
N GLU A 106 4.31 -17.19 14.06
CA GLU A 106 3.73 -18.42 14.61
C GLU A 106 3.26 -19.37 13.49
N LEU A 107 2.62 -18.83 12.45
CA LEU A 107 2.22 -19.60 11.26
C LEU A 107 3.41 -20.07 10.43
N ALA A 108 4.53 -19.34 10.44
CA ALA A 108 5.71 -19.66 9.65
C ALA A 108 6.58 -20.76 10.26
N GLN A 109 6.42 -21.05 11.56
CA GLN A 109 7.16 -22.10 12.27
C GLN A 109 8.69 -21.98 12.09
N GLY A 110 9.22 -20.76 12.18
CA GLY A 110 10.64 -20.45 11.96
C GLY A 110 11.04 -20.18 10.51
N GLY A 111 10.07 -20.21 9.57
CA GLY A 111 10.25 -19.80 8.19
C GLY A 111 10.32 -18.27 7.99
N LYS A 112 10.46 -17.84 6.74
CA LYS A 112 10.38 -16.42 6.35
C LYS A 112 8.94 -16.00 6.08
N LEU A 113 8.68 -14.69 6.09
CA LEU A 113 7.41 -14.05 5.78
C LEU A 113 7.45 -13.29 4.45
N SER A 114 6.26 -13.04 3.91
CA SER A 114 6.00 -11.97 2.94
C SER A 114 5.27 -10.81 3.63
N VAL A 115 5.57 -9.59 3.23
CA VAL A 115 4.81 -8.39 3.61
C VAL A 115 4.16 -7.82 2.36
N ILE A 116 2.87 -7.54 2.42
CA ILE A 116 2.07 -6.94 1.35
C ILE A 116 1.59 -5.58 1.83
N GLY A 117 2.21 -4.50 1.35
CA GLY A 117 1.82 -3.14 1.68
C GLY A 117 0.89 -2.52 0.65
N HIS A 118 -0.31 -2.10 1.06
CA HIS A 118 -1.24 -1.39 0.18
C HIS A 118 -1.15 0.12 0.37
N SER A 119 -0.96 0.89 -0.71
CA SER A 119 -0.87 2.36 -0.67
C SER A 119 0.16 2.79 0.38
N ALA A 120 -0.25 3.52 1.42
CA ALA A 120 0.65 3.94 2.50
C ALA A 120 1.31 2.78 3.26
N GLY A 121 0.65 1.61 3.33
CA GLY A 121 1.17 0.41 3.98
C GLY A 121 2.52 -0.05 3.41
N GLY A 122 2.81 0.23 2.14
CA GLY A 122 4.09 -0.17 1.52
C GLY A 122 5.28 0.67 1.99
N TRP A 123 5.14 1.98 2.16
CA TRP A 123 6.23 2.79 2.75
C TRP A 123 6.27 2.64 4.27
N LEU A 124 5.14 2.38 4.92
CA LEU A 124 5.09 2.02 6.35
C LEU A 124 5.81 0.70 6.63
N ALA A 125 5.70 -0.29 5.73
CA ALA A 125 6.47 -1.53 5.80
C ALA A 125 7.98 -1.25 5.83
N ARG A 126 8.45 -0.29 5.02
CA ARG A 126 9.86 0.11 5.00
C ARG A 126 10.31 0.75 6.30
N VAL A 127 9.45 1.58 6.92
CA VAL A 127 9.71 2.12 8.27
C VAL A 127 9.82 0.98 9.29
N TYR A 128 8.84 0.07 9.31
CA TYR A 128 8.85 -1.07 10.22
C TYR A 128 10.11 -1.92 10.05
N MET A 129 10.48 -2.27 8.82
CA MET A 129 11.69 -3.04 8.54
C MET A 129 12.98 -2.32 8.96
N GLU A 130 13.04 -1.00 8.81
CA GLU A 130 14.21 -0.23 9.24
C GLU A 130 14.36 -0.23 10.77
N GLU A 131 13.24 -0.08 11.50
CA GLU A 131 13.26 0.07 12.95
C GLU A 131 13.29 -1.26 13.72
N PHE A 132 12.60 -2.29 13.22
CA PHE A 132 12.43 -3.57 13.89
C PHE A 132 13.23 -4.71 13.23
N GLY A 133 13.83 -4.44 12.07
CA GLY A 133 14.62 -5.41 11.31
C GLY A 133 13.81 -6.18 10.26
N LEU A 134 14.54 -6.94 9.44
CA LEU A 134 14.02 -7.64 8.26
C LEU A 134 14.48 -9.10 8.20
N SER A 135 15.10 -9.63 9.26
CA SER A 135 15.66 -10.99 9.25
C SER A 135 14.63 -12.06 8.97
N HIS A 136 13.38 -11.88 9.39
CA HIS A 136 12.27 -12.81 9.15
C HIS A 136 11.48 -12.50 7.86
N ILE A 137 11.78 -11.43 7.13
CA ILE A 137 11.05 -11.00 5.92
C ILE A 137 11.89 -11.29 4.68
N SER A 138 11.31 -12.03 3.71
CA SER A 138 11.99 -12.37 2.44
C SER A 138 11.35 -11.75 1.20
N LEU A 139 10.15 -11.18 1.34
CA LEU A 139 9.44 -10.47 0.27
C LEU A 139 8.75 -9.25 0.85
N LEU A 140 8.97 -8.08 0.25
CA LEU A 140 8.08 -6.92 0.35
C LEU A 140 7.40 -6.69 -1.00
N LEU A 141 6.10 -6.90 -1.04
CA LEU A 141 5.23 -6.66 -2.17
C LEU A 141 4.40 -5.39 -1.91
N THR A 142 4.40 -4.43 -2.83
CA THR A 142 3.66 -3.18 -2.66
C THR A 142 2.61 -2.99 -3.72
N LEU A 143 1.40 -2.57 -3.32
CA LEU A 143 0.24 -2.37 -4.18
C LEU A 143 -0.07 -0.87 -4.27
N GLY A 144 0.29 -0.24 -5.40
CA GLY A 144 0.02 1.18 -5.64
C GLY A 144 0.63 2.14 -4.60
N THR A 145 1.77 1.76 -4.02
CA THR A 145 2.48 2.55 -3.00
C THR A 145 3.30 3.67 -3.64
N PRO A 146 3.20 4.91 -3.16
CA PRO A 146 4.14 5.96 -3.55
C PRO A 146 5.50 5.72 -2.88
N HIS A 147 6.54 5.48 -3.67
CA HIS A 147 7.90 5.22 -3.14
C HIS A 147 8.77 6.47 -2.99
N LEU A 148 8.38 7.54 -3.69
CA LEU A 148 9.08 8.83 -3.68
C LEU A 148 8.17 9.92 -3.11
N PRO A 149 8.72 10.86 -2.33
CA PRO A 149 7.98 12.01 -1.87
C PRO A 149 7.62 12.95 -3.03
N PRO A 150 6.54 13.74 -2.90
CA PRO A 150 6.22 14.78 -3.86
C PRO A 150 7.31 15.87 -3.85
N PRO A 151 7.70 16.43 -5.00
CA PRO A 151 8.76 17.44 -5.10
C PRO A 151 8.45 18.69 -4.25
N LYS A 152 9.47 19.24 -3.58
CA LYS A 152 9.33 20.46 -2.75
C LYS A 152 9.16 21.70 -3.63
N GLY A 153 8.36 22.64 -3.15
CA GLY A 153 8.28 23.99 -3.72
C GLY A 153 7.52 24.10 -5.04
N LEU A 154 6.92 23.02 -5.55
CA LEU A 154 6.07 23.12 -6.74
C LEU A 154 4.71 23.74 -6.39
N PRO A 155 4.30 24.84 -7.06
CA PRO A 155 3.00 25.45 -6.82
C PRO A 155 1.84 24.45 -7.00
N GLY A 156 0.95 24.39 -6.01
CA GLY A 156 -0.21 23.51 -6.01
C GLY A 156 0.06 22.05 -5.62
N VAL A 157 1.30 21.68 -5.29
CA VAL A 157 1.64 20.34 -4.78
C VAL A 157 1.71 20.38 -3.26
N ILE A 158 0.80 19.66 -2.60
CA ILE A 158 0.80 19.49 -1.13
C ILE A 158 1.26 18.09 -0.80
N ASP A 159 2.24 17.96 0.09
CA ASP A 159 2.65 16.67 0.63
C ASP A 159 1.59 16.12 1.58
N GLN A 160 0.80 15.16 1.09
CA GLN A 160 -0.22 14.47 1.88
C GLN A 160 0.37 13.63 3.02
N THR A 161 1.64 13.24 2.91
CA THR A 161 2.37 12.51 3.95
C THR A 161 3.06 13.45 4.94
N ARG A 162 3.01 14.77 4.70
CA ARG A 162 3.52 15.82 5.60
C ARG A 162 4.98 15.60 6.03
N GLY A 163 5.83 15.13 5.11
CA GLY A 163 7.25 14.88 5.35
C GLY A 163 7.61 13.42 5.58
N LEU A 164 6.63 12.53 5.82
CA LEU A 164 6.92 11.13 6.13
C LEU A 164 7.61 10.39 4.97
N LEU A 165 7.21 10.64 3.70
CA LEU A 165 7.92 10.04 2.57
C LEU A 165 9.34 10.58 2.39
N TYR A 166 9.58 11.84 2.75
CA TYR A 166 10.94 12.39 2.79
C TYR A 166 11.78 11.67 3.84
N TYR A 167 11.21 11.44 5.03
CA TYR A 167 11.86 10.66 6.07
C TYR A 167 12.21 9.25 5.57
N VAL A 168 11.24 8.54 4.96
CA VAL A 168 11.46 7.19 4.42
C VAL A 168 12.56 7.18 3.36
N GLN A 169 12.61 8.17 2.48
CA GLN A 169 13.65 8.26 1.45
C GLN A 169 15.04 8.47 2.06
N GLN A 170 15.15 9.23 3.14
CA GLN A 170 16.42 9.61 3.76
C GLN A 170 16.94 8.57 4.76
N HIS A 171 16.04 7.89 5.48
CA HIS A 171 16.39 7.07 6.63
C HIS A 171 16.18 5.56 6.42
N CYS A 172 15.28 5.15 5.53
CA CYS A 172 15.05 3.73 5.29
C CYS A 172 15.91 3.22 4.13
N LYS A 173 16.33 1.95 4.22
CA LYS A 173 16.97 1.23 3.11
C LYS A 173 16.18 1.40 1.80
N LYS A 174 16.93 1.48 0.70
CA LYS A 174 16.35 1.62 -0.64
C LYS A 174 15.49 0.40 -0.95
N ALA A 175 14.39 0.65 -1.67
CA ALA A 175 13.50 -0.37 -2.21
C ALA A 175 14.17 -1.11 -3.37
N VAL A 176 15.18 -1.93 -3.08
CA VAL A 176 15.97 -2.68 -4.07
C VAL A 176 15.91 -4.16 -3.80
N TYR A 177 15.98 -4.95 -4.87
CA TYR A 177 16.06 -6.40 -4.78
C TYR A 177 17.45 -6.81 -4.27
N THR A 178 17.48 -7.73 -3.30
CA THR A 178 18.69 -8.33 -2.74
C THR A 178 18.52 -9.85 -2.69
N PRO A 179 19.60 -10.63 -2.51
CA PRO A 179 19.48 -12.08 -2.32
C PRO A 179 18.60 -12.46 -1.11
N GLU A 180 18.60 -11.63 -0.06
CA GLU A 180 17.88 -11.88 1.19
C GLU A 180 16.44 -11.34 1.16
N LEU A 181 16.19 -10.27 0.41
CA LEU A 181 14.90 -9.57 0.33
C LEU A 181 14.51 -9.28 -1.11
N LYS A 182 13.40 -9.88 -1.54
CA LYS A 182 12.73 -9.55 -2.79
C LYS A 182 11.88 -8.31 -2.60
N TYR A 183 12.03 -7.34 -3.50
CA TYR A 183 11.18 -6.15 -3.55
C TYR A 183 10.35 -6.18 -4.83
N VAL A 184 9.02 -6.18 -4.73
CA VAL A 184 8.11 -6.25 -5.87
C VAL A 184 7.07 -5.13 -5.78
N CYS A 185 7.04 -4.23 -6.76
CA CYS A 185 5.99 -3.22 -6.87
C CYS A 185 4.98 -3.64 -7.94
N ILE A 186 3.71 -3.76 -7.55
CA ILE A 186 2.59 -3.88 -8.48
C ILE A 186 1.96 -2.50 -8.61
N ALA A 187 2.26 -1.83 -9.72
CA ALA A 187 1.69 -0.55 -10.09
C ALA A 187 0.70 -0.72 -11.25
N GLY A 188 -0.43 0.00 -11.17
CA GLY A 188 -1.35 0.14 -12.29
C GLY A 188 -0.90 1.21 -13.28
N ARG A 189 -1.64 1.37 -14.38
CA ARG A 189 -1.49 2.50 -15.29
C ARG A 189 -1.97 3.78 -14.60
N TYR A 190 -1.11 4.82 -14.56
CA TYR A 190 -1.49 6.13 -14.05
C TYR A 190 -2.62 6.75 -14.89
N LEU A 191 -3.57 7.41 -14.23
CA LEU A 191 -4.61 8.23 -14.84
C LEU A 191 -4.37 9.69 -14.49
N GLN A 192 -4.22 10.54 -15.51
CA GLN A 192 -4.08 11.98 -15.31
C GLN A 192 -5.40 12.59 -14.86
N GLY A 193 -5.44 13.10 -13.63
CA GLY A 193 -6.57 13.86 -13.11
C GLY A 193 -6.58 15.29 -13.67
N ALA A 194 -7.74 15.95 -13.59
CA ALA A 194 -7.93 17.35 -13.97
C ALA A 194 -7.87 18.25 -12.73
N ARG A 195 -7.41 19.51 -12.87
CA ARG A 195 -7.48 20.50 -11.79
C ARG A 195 -8.94 20.89 -11.53
N PHE A 196 -9.29 21.18 -10.27
CA PHE A 196 -10.65 21.66 -9.93
C PHE A 196 -10.93 23.09 -10.39
N VAL A 197 -9.88 23.92 -10.46
CA VAL A 197 -9.95 25.32 -10.88
C VAL A 197 -9.21 25.45 -12.20
N ASN A 198 -9.90 25.92 -13.23
CA ASN A 198 -9.26 26.41 -14.46
C ASN A 198 -8.72 27.81 -14.13
N ASP A 199 -7.39 27.98 -14.08
CA ASP A 199 -6.79 29.31 -14.14
C ASP A 199 -7.10 29.91 -15.51
N SER A 200 -8.22 30.62 -15.61
CA SER A 200 -8.62 31.30 -16.83
C SER A 200 -7.93 32.67 -16.86
N LYS A 201 -6.93 32.80 -17.74
CA LYS A 201 -6.30 34.04 -18.23
C LYS A 201 -5.56 34.94 -17.22
N VAL A 202 -4.23 34.90 -17.30
CA VAL A 202 -3.44 36.14 -17.47
C VAL A 202 -2.81 36.07 -18.86
N ALA A 203 -3.60 36.42 -19.88
CA ALA A 203 -3.08 36.76 -21.19
C ALA A 203 -3.03 38.29 -21.23
N VAL A 204 -1.90 38.87 -20.85
CA VAL A 204 -1.59 40.26 -21.19
C VAL A 204 -1.21 40.23 -22.66
N GLU A 205 -2.07 40.80 -23.49
CA GLU A 205 -1.82 41.07 -24.90
C GLU A 205 -0.53 41.87 -25.04
N SER A 206 0.52 41.23 -25.57
CA SER A 206 1.62 41.95 -26.20
C SER A 206 1.36 41.93 -27.69
N MET A 207 0.74 43.00 -28.18
CA MET A 207 0.59 43.30 -29.58
C MET A 207 1.98 43.67 -30.12
N ALA A 208 2.57 42.78 -30.92
CA ALA A 208 3.73 43.11 -31.73
C ALA A 208 3.53 42.53 -33.14
N THR A 209 3.71 43.42 -34.10
CA THR A 209 3.41 43.34 -35.53
C THR A 209 4.27 42.33 -36.29
N ILE A 210 3.67 41.84 -37.37
CA ILE A 210 4.20 40.95 -38.40
C ILE A 210 5.41 41.60 -39.12
N ASP A 211 6.47 40.83 -39.37
CA ASP A 211 7.11 40.80 -40.70
C ASP A 211 7.83 39.46 -40.96
N ASP A 212 7.87 39.11 -42.24
CA ASP A 212 8.25 37.87 -42.91
C ASP A 212 9.76 37.54 -42.81
N ASP A 213 10.11 36.24 -42.78
CA ASP A 213 10.81 35.51 -43.88
C ASP A 213 11.66 34.29 -43.41
N GLN A 214 11.57 33.22 -44.20
CA GLN A 214 12.51 32.09 -44.45
C GLN A 214 12.94 30.99 -43.43
N GLN A 215 12.51 29.77 -43.81
CA GLN A 215 13.22 28.47 -43.97
C GLN A 215 13.69 27.56 -42.79
N VAL A 216 12.97 26.43 -42.68
CA VAL A 216 13.39 25.00 -42.64
C VAL A 216 14.20 24.48 -41.43
N SER A 217 13.59 23.57 -40.66
CA SER A 217 14.03 22.15 -40.55
C SER A 217 13.11 21.30 -39.66
N ASP A 218 12.91 20.05 -40.08
CA ASP A 218 11.97 19.03 -39.60
C ASP A 218 12.22 18.52 -38.18
N VAL A 219 11.16 18.51 -37.33
CA VAL A 219 10.78 17.35 -36.50
C VAL A 219 9.26 17.37 -36.34
N ALA A 220 8.63 16.26 -36.73
CA ALA A 220 7.18 16.06 -36.82
C ALA A 220 6.41 16.39 -35.52
N VAL A 221 5.75 17.54 -35.51
CA VAL A 221 4.69 17.89 -34.57
C VAL A 221 3.37 17.38 -35.15
N VAL A 222 2.83 16.30 -34.58
CA VAL A 222 1.46 15.87 -34.86
C VAL A 222 0.50 16.90 -34.25
N LYS A 223 0.07 17.85 -35.07
CA LYS A 223 -1.10 18.70 -34.82
C LYS A 223 -2.35 17.83 -34.93
N ASN A 224 -2.98 17.51 -33.81
CA ASN A 224 -4.42 17.21 -33.81
C ASN A 224 -5.19 18.51 -33.60
N LYS A 225 -5.52 19.16 -34.72
CA LYS A 225 -6.56 20.19 -34.78
C LYS A 225 -7.85 19.49 -35.23
N THR A 226 -8.70 19.15 -34.28
CA THR A 226 -10.11 18.87 -34.54
C THR A 226 -10.93 19.32 -33.35
N ASP A 227 -11.71 20.38 -33.60
CA ASP A 227 -12.93 20.82 -32.95
C ASP A 227 -13.12 20.54 -31.45
N SER A 228 -12.87 21.61 -30.70
CA SER A 228 -13.31 21.82 -29.33
C SER A 228 -14.83 21.68 -29.19
N THR A 229 -15.28 20.50 -28.78
CA THR A 229 -16.39 20.39 -27.83
C THR A 229 -15.77 20.25 -26.44
N PRO A 230 -16.15 21.09 -25.45
CA PRO A 230 -15.60 20.95 -24.10
C PRO A 230 -16.18 19.67 -23.50
N VAL A 231 -15.41 18.58 -23.56
CA VAL A 231 -15.70 17.39 -22.77
C VAL A 231 -15.67 17.85 -21.32
N SER A 232 -16.84 17.93 -20.69
CA SER A 232 -16.98 18.26 -19.28
C SER A 232 -16.08 17.32 -18.49
N THR A 233 -14.98 17.86 -17.95
CA THR A 233 -14.08 17.13 -17.06
C THR A 233 -14.92 16.57 -15.91
N THR A 234 -15.00 15.25 -15.79
CA THR A 234 -15.85 14.62 -14.78
C THR A 234 -15.38 14.98 -13.38
N PHE A 235 -16.30 15.06 -12.41
CA PHE A 235 -15.96 15.21 -10.99
C PHE A 235 -14.96 14.14 -10.52
N GLN A 236 -15.03 12.94 -11.09
CA GLN A 236 -14.09 11.86 -10.84
C GLN A 236 -12.67 12.21 -11.27
N ALA A 237 -12.47 12.77 -12.47
CA ALA A 237 -11.15 13.21 -12.93
C ALA A 237 -10.58 14.33 -12.03
N ARG A 238 -11.44 15.19 -11.50
CA ARG A 238 -11.04 16.26 -10.57
C ARG A 238 -10.64 15.70 -9.20
N PHE A 239 -11.40 14.76 -8.65
CA PHE A 239 -11.06 14.07 -7.41
C PHE A 239 -9.74 13.30 -7.52
N VAL A 240 -9.52 12.60 -8.63
CA VAL A 240 -8.25 11.90 -8.92
C VAL A 240 -7.06 12.87 -8.99
N GLY A 241 -7.26 14.10 -9.46
CA GLY A 241 -6.22 15.13 -9.59
C GLY A 241 -5.76 15.78 -8.28
N GLN A 242 -6.36 15.45 -7.13
CA GLN A 242 -6.03 16.07 -5.84
C GLN A 242 -4.79 15.48 -5.14
N GLY A 243 -4.18 14.44 -5.70
CA GLY A 243 -3.00 13.80 -5.13
C GLY A 243 -1.87 13.67 -6.14
N TYR A 244 -0.69 14.14 -5.76
CA TYR A 244 0.53 13.73 -6.44
C TYR A 244 0.85 12.29 -6.02
N LYS A 245 0.87 11.37 -6.98
CA LYS A 245 1.29 9.98 -6.78
C LYS A 245 2.27 9.62 -7.88
N GLN A 246 3.51 9.36 -7.50
CA GLN A 246 4.45 8.69 -8.39
C GLN A 246 4.46 7.19 -8.07
N PRO A 247 4.50 6.33 -9.10
CA PRO A 247 4.75 4.90 -8.90
C PRO A 247 6.14 4.64 -8.30
#